data_AF-A0A4P6L440-F1
#
_entry.id   AF-A0A4P6L440-F1
#
_cell.length_a   1.000
_cell.length_b   1.000
_cell.length_c   1.000
_cell.angle_alpha   90.00
_cell.angle_beta   90.00
_cell.angle_gamma   90.00
#
_symmetry.space_group_name_H-M   'P 1'
#
loop_
_entity.id
_entity.type
_entity.pdbx_description
1 polymer ?
#
loop_
_entity_poly.entity_id
_entity_poly.type
_entity_poly.pdbx_seq_one_letter_code
_entity_poly.pdbx_strand_id
1 'polypeptide(L)'
;MEVRWDEAGKPVPSERKPLAADRVALTPGRDADVALIRRIYALYIGQGAGDSAIARELSTEGLRTDLDKPSDAATVRPILTSEKCCGVLVFNQTTRKLRRPVAGNPESVWVRCENALAPIVSRDIFNHAQRVCAARASTPDRERILQALRDIHAHHGTINARLCQHSSLPGRTTIHALFGGYVEAYAAAGLPVQKTASGALGIRSRRMMMKWLIEQCAAKARLGPRGWRSPMPGMSSC
;
A
#
# COMPACT_ATOMS: atom_id res chain seq x y z
N MET A 1 -44.54 13.81 -1.15
CA MET A 1 -45.12 14.71 -2.15
C MET A 1 -45.97 15.70 -1.36
N GLU A 2 -45.45 16.90 -1.16
CA GLU A 2 -46.16 18.02 -0.55
C GLU A 2 -45.44 19.27 -1.07
N VAL A 3 -46.07 20.00 -1.99
CA VAL A 3 -45.50 21.19 -2.63
C VAL A 3 -46.09 22.39 -1.91
N ARG A 4 -45.25 23.15 -1.21
CA ARG A 4 -45.63 24.43 -0.59
C ARG A 4 -45.56 25.55 -1.63
N TRP A 5 -46.54 26.44 -1.59
CA TRP A 5 -46.66 27.61 -2.46
C TRP A 5 -46.28 28.88 -1.68
N ASP A 6 -45.80 29.92 -2.36
CA ASP A 6 -45.60 31.25 -1.78
C ASP A 6 -46.87 32.11 -1.88
N GLU A 7 -46.89 33.26 -1.20
CA GLU A 7 -48.04 34.17 -1.12
C GLU A 7 -48.41 34.85 -2.47
N ALA A 8 -47.59 34.66 -3.51
CA ALA A 8 -47.83 35.20 -4.85
C ALA A 8 -48.27 34.10 -5.86
N GLY A 9 -48.50 32.87 -5.40
CA GLY A 9 -48.95 31.76 -6.25
C GLY A 9 -47.92 31.32 -7.30
N LYS A 10 -46.63 31.67 -7.13
CA LYS A 10 -45.56 31.20 -8.01
C LYS A 10 -44.87 29.99 -7.38
N PRO A 11 -44.67 28.89 -8.13
CA PRO A 11 -43.89 27.79 -7.63
C PRO A 11 -42.43 28.24 -7.47
N VAL A 12 -41.92 28.12 -6.25
CA VAL A 12 -40.50 28.34 -5.93
C VAL A 12 -39.66 27.40 -6.81
N PRO A 13 -38.58 27.85 -7.47
CA PRO A 13 -37.75 26.96 -8.29
C PRO A 13 -37.09 25.91 -7.39
N SER A 14 -37.68 24.73 -7.33
CA SER A 14 -37.08 23.55 -6.71
C SER A 14 -36.19 22.87 -7.75
N GLU A 15 -34.96 22.53 -7.33
CA GLU A 15 -34.01 21.74 -8.11
C GLU A 15 -34.73 20.54 -8.74
N ARG A 16 -34.70 20.50 -10.07
CA ARG A 16 -35.28 19.39 -10.80
C ARG A 16 -34.41 18.16 -10.59
N LYS A 17 -35.06 17.06 -10.20
CA LYS A 17 -34.49 15.72 -10.24
C LYS A 17 -34.10 15.40 -11.70
N PRO A 18 -32.85 15.03 -12.01
CA PRO A 18 -32.48 14.66 -13.37
C PRO A 18 -33.33 13.48 -13.82
N LEU A 19 -33.89 13.58 -15.03
CA LEU A 19 -34.71 12.55 -15.66
C LEU A 19 -33.81 11.34 -16.00
N ALA A 20 -34.37 10.13 -16.09
CA ALA A 20 -33.62 8.89 -16.33
C ALA A 20 -32.81 8.85 -17.64
N ALA A 21 -33.00 9.82 -18.54
CA ALA A 21 -32.26 9.99 -19.80
C ALA A 21 -31.20 11.11 -19.74
N ASP A 22 -31.02 11.76 -18.59
CA ASP A 22 -30.07 12.84 -18.42
C ASP A 22 -28.66 12.24 -18.36
N ARG A 23 -27.95 12.28 -19.50
CA ARG A 23 -26.58 11.79 -19.61
C ARG A 23 -25.65 12.80 -18.92
N VAL A 24 -25.45 12.62 -17.62
CA VAL A 24 -24.43 13.36 -16.87
C VAL A 24 -23.05 12.89 -17.33
N ALA A 25 -22.43 13.63 -18.23
CA ALA A 25 -21.02 13.46 -18.55
C ALA A 25 -20.21 14.02 -17.37
N LEU A 26 -19.49 13.15 -16.66
CA LEU A 26 -18.55 13.59 -15.64
C LEU A 26 -17.37 14.27 -16.35
N THR A 27 -17.34 15.59 -16.34
CA THR A 27 -16.20 16.37 -16.82
C THR A 27 -15.00 16.17 -15.87
N PRO A 28 -13.76 16.24 -16.39
CA PRO A 28 -12.58 16.35 -15.54
C PRO A 28 -12.77 17.50 -14.54
N GLY A 29 -12.28 17.31 -13.31
CA GLY A 29 -12.32 18.34 -12.26
C GLY A 29 -11.57 19.62 -12.66
N ARG A 30 -11.39 20.53 -11.71
CA ARG A 30 -10.71 21.81 -11.96
C ARG A 30 -9.31 21.55 -12.56
N ASP A 31 -8.83 22.44 -13.44
CA ASP A 31 -7.53 22.26 -14.11
C ASP A 31 -6.36 21.99 -13.14
N ALA A 32 -6.45 22.55 -11.93
CA ALA A 32 -5.52 22.30 -10.83
C ALA A 32 -5.48 20.81 -10.42
N ASP A 33 -6.62 20.13 -10.40
CA ASP A 33 -6.73 18.73 -9.97
C ASP A 33 -6.20 17.80 -11.06
N VAL A 34 -6.49 18.14 -12.33
CA VAL A 34 -5.92 17.45 -13.50
C VAL A 34 -4.40 17.56 -13.50
N ALA A 35 -3.87 18.77 -13.25
CA ALA A 35 -2.42 19.00 -13.14
C ALA A 35 -1.80 18.21 -11.98
N LEU A 36 -2.46 18.20 -10.82
CA LEU A 36 -2.02 17.45 -9.64
C LEU A 36 -1.96 15.94 -9.92
N ILE A 37 -3.00 15.37 -10.53
CA ILE A 37 -3.04 13.95 -10.90
C ILE A 37 -1.89 13.63 -11.86
N ARG A 38 -1.70 14.43 -12.92
CA ARG A 38 -0.59 14.24 -13.86
C ARG A 38 0.78 14.30 -13.17
N ARG A 39 0.95 15.23 -12.22
CA ARG A 39 2.17 15.34 -11.41
C ARG A 39 2.39 14.09 -10.56
N ILE A 40 1.36 13.56 -9.92
CA ILE A 40 1.43 12.30 -9.15
C ILE A 40 1.95 11.16 -10.03
N TYR A 41 1.41 10.99 -11.24
CA TYR A 41 1.89 9.96 -12.18
C TYR A 41 3.34 10.19 -12.60
N ALA A 42 3.73 11.44 -12.85
CA ALA A 42 5.11 11.78 -13.21
C ALA A 42 6.11 11.49 -12.08
N LEU A 43 5.77 11.81 -10.82
CA LEU A 43 6.59 11.48 -9.65
C LEU A 43 6.69 9.96 -9.45
N TYR A 44 5.56 9.25 -9.60
CA TYR A 44 5.50 7.82 -9.39
C TYR A 44 6.33 7.03 -10.40
N ILE A 45 6.19 7.35 -11.69
CA ILE A 45 6.85 6.63 -12.79
C ILE A 45 8.27 7.17 -13.01
N GLY A 46 8.43 8.50 -13.08
CA GLY A 46 9.68 9.13 -13.47
C GLY A 46 10.74 9.11 -12.37
N GLN A 47 10.34 9.36 -11.12
CA GLN A 47 11.28 9.38 -9.99
C GLN A 47 11.27 8.08 -9.18
N GLY A 48 10.36 7.15 -9.50
CA GLY A 48 10.20 5.93 -8.71
C GLY A 48 9.76 6.22 -7.27
N ALA A 49 9.09 7.35 -7.00
CA ALA A 49 8.65 7.70 -5.65
C ALA A 49 7.53 6.76 -5.16
N GLY A 50 7.56 6.41 -3.87
CA GLY A 50 6.49 5.66 -3.20
C GLY A 50 5.29 6.54 -2.86
N ASP A 51 4.11 5.94 -2.65
CA ASP A 51 2.86 6.65 -2.33
C ASP A 51 3.05 7.65 -1.16
N SER A 52 3.76 7.23 -0.10
CA SER A 52 4.09 8.08 1.05
C SER A 52 5.11 9.19 0.75
N ALA A 53 6.07 8.92 -0.15
CA ALA A 53 7.05 9.93 -0.54
C ALA A 53 6.38 11.04 -1.36
N ILE A 54 5.52 10.65 -2.30
CA ILE A 54 4.70 11.58 -3.10
C ILE A 54 3.79 12.40 -2.19
N ALA A 55 3.08 11.74 -1.26
CA ALA A 55 2.22 12.42 -0.28
C ALA A 55 2.98 13.48 0.53
N ARG A 56 4.20 13.15 0.97
CA ARG A 56 5.07 14.08 1.70
C ARG A 56 5.49 15.26 0.84
N GLU A 57 5.93 15.02 -0.40
CA GLU A 57 6.33 16.07 -1.34
C GLU A 57 5.18 17.03 -1.63
N LEU A 58 4.00 16.51 -1.96
CA LEU A 58 2.79 17.32 -2.18
C LEU A 58 2.40 18.13 -0.93
N SER A 59 2.51 17.53 0.25
CA SER A 59 2.23 18.21 1.52
C SER A 59 3.23 19.33 1.81
N THR A 60 4.52 19.15 1.49
CA THR A 60 5.53 20.21 1.65
C THR A 60 5.33 21.39 0.71
N GLU A 61 4.78 21.13 -0.47
CA GLU A 61 4.45 22.16 -1.47
C GLU A 61 3.12 22.88 -1.19
N GLY A 62 2.38 22.46 -0.15
CA GLY A 62 1.06 23.02 0.18
C GLY A 62 -0.05 22.62 -0.79
N LEU A 63 0.19 21.63 -1.66
CA LEU A 63 -0.80 21.14 -2.62
C LEU A 63 -1.82 20.23 -1.90
N ARG A 64 -3.03 20.78 -1.72
CA ARG A 64 -4.17 20.11 -1.09
C ARG A 64 -5.12 19.56 -2.16
N THR A 65 -5.77 18.44 -1.84
CA THR A 65 -6.87 17.92 -2.65
C THR A 65 -8.17 18.70 -2.35
N ASP A 66 -9.20 18.56 -3.18
CA ASP A 66 -10.50 19.24 -3.07
C ASP A 66 -11.17 19.18 -1.68
N LEU A 67 -10.74 18.24 -0.82
CA LEU A 67 -11.24 18.09 0.55
C LEU A 67 -10.46 18.93 1.59
N ASP A 68 -9.58 19.83 1.16
CA ASP A 68 -8.69 20.65 2.01
C ASP A 68 -7.83 19.81 2.99
N LYS A 69 -7.71 18.50 2.72
CA LYS A 69 -6.93 17.57 3.53
C LYS A 69 -5.50 17.47 2.98
N PRO A 70 -4.50 17.38 3.87
CA PRO A 70 -3.13 17.09 3.44
C PRO A 70 -3.11 15.78 2.66
N SER A 71 -2.39 15.79 1.54
CA SER A 71 -2.22 14.62 0.69
C SER A 71 -1.47 13.55 1.50
N ASP A 72 -2.18 12.50 1.91
CA ASP A 72 -1.59 11.33 2.56
C ASP A 72 -1.47 10.15 1.58
N ALA A 73 -0.75 9.10 1.98
CA ALA A 73 -0.57 7.92 1.13
C ALA A 73 -1.91 7.24 0.80
N ALA A 74 -2.90 7.33 1.69
CA ALA A 74 -4.24 6.78 1.50
C ALA A 74 -5.04 7.53 0.42
N THR A 75 -4.68 8.78 0.14
CA THR A 75 -5.27 9.60 -0.92
C THR A 75 -4.54 9.40 -2.26
N VAL A 76 -3.21 9.26 -2.25
CA VAL A 76 -2.39 9.05 -3.46
C VAL A 76 -2.66 7.68 -4.10
N ARG A 77 -2.76 6.62 -3.30
CA ARG A 77 -2.89 5.25 -3.81
C ARG A 77 -4.14 5.04 -4.69
N PRO A 78 -5.35 5.46 -4.29
CA PRO A 78 -6.53 5.40 -5.14
C PRO A 78 -6.41 6.14 -6.46
N ILE A 79 -5.66 7.26 -6.52
CA ILE A 79 -5.43 8.01 -7.77
C ILE A 79 -4.59 7.19 -8.75
N LEU A 80 -3.57 6.50 -8.24
CA LEU A 80 -2.69 5.63 -9.04
C LEU A 80 -3.37 4.33 -9.48
N THR A 81 -4.41 3.86 -8.80
CA THR A 81 -5.11 2.60 -9.14
C THR A 81 -6.45 2.80 -9.83
N SER A 82 -7.04 3.99 -9.75
CA SER A 82 -8.35 4.28 -10.33
C SER A 82 -8.28 4.35 -11.85
N GLU A 83 -8.98 3.44 -12.53
CA GLU A 83 -9.06 3.40 -13.99
C GLU A 83 -9.78 4.62 -14.59
N LYS A 84 -10.50 5.40 -13.77
CA LYS A 84 -11.09 6.69 -14.18
C LYS A 84 -10.03 7.65 -14.74
N CYS A 85 -8.79 7.55 -14.25
CA CYS A 85 -7.69 8.39 -14.71
C CYS A 85 -7.30 8.14 -16.17
N CYS A 86 -7.56 6.94 -16.72
CA CYS A 86 -7.35 6.61 -18.12
C CYS A 86 -8.66 6.51 -18.93
N GLY A 87 -9.76 7.08 -18.41
CA GLY A 87 -11.02 7.20 -19.14
C GLY A 87 -11.98 6.03 -18.96
N VAL A 88 -11.67 5.04 -18.11
CA VAL A 88 -12.55 3.89 -17.87
C VAL A 88 -13.43 4.12 -16.66
N LEU A 89 -14.72 3.92 -16.84
CA LEU A 89 -15.66 3.90 -15.73
C LEU A 89 -16.02 2.46 -15.38
N VAL A 90 -15.67 2.04 -14.16
CA VAL A 90 -16.05 0.73 -13.62
C VAL A 90 -17.07 0.93 -12.51
N PHE A 91 -18.27 0.36 -12.67
CA PHE A 91 -19.34 0.44 -11.66
C PHE A 91 -19.92 -0.93 -11.34
N ASN A 92 -20.84 -0.97 -10.37
CA ASN A 92 -21.40 -2.20 -9.79
C ASN A 92 -20.33 -3.09 -9.11
N GLN A 93 -19.28 -2.49 -8.55
CA GLN A 93 -18.22 -3.20 -7.82
C GLN A 93 -18.67 -3.66 -6.43
N THR A 94 -19.61 -2.94 -5.82
CA THR A 94 -20.13 -3.24 -4.48
C THR A 94 -21.64 -3.04 -4.43
N THR A 95 -22.29 -3.77 -3.52
CA THR A 95 -23.69 -3.59 -3.19
C THR A 95 -23.86 -3.37 -1.69
N ARG A 96 -24.85 -2.56 -1.31
CA ARG A 96 -25.26 -2.39 0.08
C ARG A 96 -26.75 -2.69 0.19
N LYS A 97 -27.09 -3.88 0.68
CA LYS A 97 -28.48 -4.23 0.98
C LYS A 97 -28.93 -3.49 2.25
N LEU A 98 -30.21 -3.19 2.35
CA LEU A 98 -30.78 -2.45 3.49
C LEU A 98 -30.36 -3.12 4.82
N ARG A 99 -29.83 -2.32 5.76
CA ARG A 99 -29.33 -2.76 7.08
C ARG A 99 -28.23 -3.85 7.03
N ARG A 100 -27.55 -4.03 5.89
CA ARG A 100 -26.43 -4.97 5.76
C ARG A 100 -25.11 -4.21 5.49
N PRO A 101 -23.96 -4.81 5.85
CA PRO A 101 -22.65 -4.32 5.43
C PRO A 101 -22.54 -4.25 3.90
N VAL A 102 -21.61 -3.43 3.42
CA VAL A 102 -21.25 -3.38 2.00
C VAL A 102 -20.59 -4.71 1.62
N ALA A 103 -21.05 -5.32 0.53
CA ALA A 103 -20.48 -6.53 -0.03
C ALA A 103 -19.86 -6.24 -1.39
N GLY A 104 -18.71 -6.87 -1.68
CA GLY A 104 -18.12 -6.87 -3.01
C GLY A 104 -18.93 -7.75 -3.96
N ASN A 105 -19.18 -7.25 -5.16
CA ASN A 105 -19.82 -8.03 -6.21
C ASN A 105 -18.76 -8.81 -6.99
N PRO A 106 -19.09 -10.01 -7.54
CA PRO A 106 -18.16 -10.72 -8.41
C PRO A 106 -17.84 -9.91 -9.68
N GLU A 107 -16.62 -10.02 -10.19
CA GLU A 107 -16.19 -9.26 -11.38
C GLU A 107 -17.06 -9.51 -12.61
N SER A 108 -17.67 -10.69 -12.71
CA SER A 108 -18.58 -11.07 -13.80
C SER A 108 -19.84 -10.18 -13.91
N VAL A 109 -20.20 -9.46 -12.85
CA VAL A 109 -21.32 -8.50 -12.87
C VAL A 109 -20.88 -7.04 -12.87
N TRP A 110 -19.56 -6.78 -12.89
CA TRP A 110 -19.05 -5.43 -13.00
C TRP A 110 -19.33 -4.90 -14.39
N VAL A 111 -19.73 -3.64 -14.46
CA VAL A 111 -19.91 -2.97 -15.74
C VAL A 111 -18.72 -2.06 -15.96
N ARG A 112 -17.98 -2.33 -17.03
CA ARG A 112 -16.80 -1.59 -17.45
C ARG A 112 -17.13 -0.84 -18.74
N CYS A 113 -17.12 0.48 -18.67
CA CYS A 113 -17.32 1.34 -19.83
C CYS A 113 -15.97 1.94 -20.23
N GLU A 114 -15.43 1.45 -21.34
CA GLU A 114 -14.23 2.01 -21.96
C GLU A 114 -14.53 3.38 -22.56
N ASN A 115 -13.57 4.31 -22.49
CA ASN A 115 -13.68 5.69 -23.01
C ASN A 115 -14.91 6.46 -22.51
N ALA A 116 -15.41 6.13 -21.32
CA ALA A 116 -16.57 6.79 -20.72
C ALA A 116 -16.25 8.22 -20.26
N LEU A 117 -14.98 8.53 -20.00
CA LEU A 117 -14.49 9.82 -19.51
C LEU A 117 -13.32 10.30 -20.37
N ALA A 118 -13.13 11.61 -20.44
CA ALA A 118 -11.90 12.17 -20.99
C ALA A 118 -10.70 11.73 -20.13
N PRO A 119 -9.70 11.03 -20.70
CA PRO A 119 -8.58 10.51 -19.95
C PRO A 119 -7.71 11.65 -19.39
N ILE A 120 -7.40 11.60 -18.10
CA ILE A 120 -6.49 12.55 -17.43
C ILE A 120 -5.03 12.22 -17.79
N VAL A 121 -4.72 10.92 -17.84
CA VAL A 121 -3.45 10.34 -18.29
C VAL A 121 -3.69 9.32 -19.41
N SER A 122 -2.71 9.13 -20.29
CA SER A 122 -2.83 8.12 -21.35
C SER A 122 -2.91 6.71 -20.78
N ARG A 123 -3.48 5.79 -21.55
CA ARG A 123 -3.54 4.36 -21.19
C ARG A 123 -2.14 3.79 -20.93
N ASP A 124 -1.14 4.20 -21.69
CA ASP A 124 0.23 3.72 -21.54
C ASP A 124 0.86 4.17 -20.22
N ILE A 125 0.65 5.44 -19.82
CA ILE A 125 1.08 5.96 -18.52
C ILE A 125 0.40 5.19 -17.40
N PHE A 126 -0.92 4.96 -17.51
CA PHE A 126 -1.66 4.19 -16.51
C PHE A 126 -1.14 2.76 -16.39
N ASN A 127 -0.97 2.05 -17.51
CA ASN A 127 -0.46 0.68 -17.54
C ASN A 127 0.98 0.59 -17.00
N HIS A 128 1.81 1.60 -17.26
CA HIS A 128 3.14 1.69 -16.65
C HIS A 128 3.04 1.83 -15.13
N ALA A 129 2.21 2.73 -14.62
CA ALA A 129 1.97 2.85 -13.17
C ALA A 129 1.46 1.53 -12.56
N GLN A 130 0.54 0.81 -13.23
CA GLN A 130 0.07 -0.50 -12.76
C GLN A 130 1.20 -1.53 -12.68
N ARG A 131 2.11 -1.57 -13.66
CA ARG A 131 3.28 -2.46 -13.62
C ARG A 131 4.22 -2.14 -12.46
N VAL A 132 4.50 -0.85 -12.22
CA VAL A 132 5.31 -0.41 -11.07
C VAL A 132 4.61 -0.78 -9.75
N CYS A 133 3.29 -0.57 -9.69
CA CYS A 133 2.45 -0.93 -8.54
C CYS A 133 2.49 -2.44 -8.26
N ALA A 134 2.33 -3.27 -9.29
CA ALA A 134 2.41 -4.73 -9.19
C ALA A 134 3.81 -5.21 -8.77
N ALA A 135 4.87 -4.64 -9.35
CA ALA A 135 6.24 -4.93 -8.97
C ALA A 135 6.49 -4.62 -7.49
N ARG A 136 5.93 -3.52 -6.97
CA ARG A 136 6.04 -3.15 -5.55
C ARG A 136 5.13 -3.96 -4.63
N ALA A 137 3.99 -4.43 -5.14
CA ALA A 137 3.06 -5.29 -4.41
C ALA A 137 3.55 -6.74 -4.36
N SER A 138 4.45 -7.14 -5.27
CA SER A 138 5.08 -8.44 -5.23
C SER A 138 5.73 -8.65 -3.86
N THR A 139 5.47 -9.81 -3.25
CA THR A 139 5.99 -10.13 -1.95
C THR A 139 7.52 -10.05 -2.00
N PRO A 140 8.15 -9.14 -1.23
CA PRO A 140 9.60 -9.04 -1.24
C PRO A 140 10.18 -10.38 -0.81
N ASP A 141 11.20 -10.84 -1.54
CA ASP A 141 11.88 -12.09 -1.24
C ASP A 141 12.29 -12.09 0.24
N ARG A 142 11.84 -13.14 0.95
CA ARG A 142 12.05 -13.29 2.38
C ARG A 142 13.54 -13.17 2.71
N GLU A 143 14.40 -13.78 1.89
CA GLU A 143 15.85 -13.74 2.13
C GLU A 143 16.43 -12.35 1.88
N ARG A 144 15.94 -11.62 0.87
CA ARG A 144 16.37 -10.23 0.62
C ARG A 144 16.09 -9.32 1.81
N ILE A 145 14.95 -9.50 2.49
CA ILE A 145 14.61 -8.76 3.70
C ILE A 145 15.55 -9.14 4.84
N LEU A 146 15.81 -10.44 5.02
CA LEU A 146 16.75 -10.92 6.05
C LEU A 146 18.15 -10.36 5.82
N GLN A 147 18.62 -10.32 4.57
CA GLN A 147 19.91 -9.74 4.23
C GLN A 147 19.97 -8.24 4.54
N ALA A 148 18.95 -7.48 4.13
CA ALA A 148 18.89 -6.04 4.43
C ALA A 148 18.87 -5.76 5.95
N LEU A 149 18.21 -6.61 6.75
CA LEU A 149 18.28 -6.54 8.22
C LEU A 149 19.70 -6.76 8.74
N ARG A 150 20.44 -7.73 8.18
CA ARG A 150 21.85 -7.97 8.52
C ARG A 150 22.73 -6.77 8.18
N ASP A 151 22.52 -6.18 7.01
CA ASP A 151 23.29 -5.03 6.53
C ASP A 151 23.08 -3.79 7.41
N ILE A 152 21.83 -3.50 7.79
CA ILE A 152 21.50 -2.39 8.71
C ILE A 152 22.18 -2.60 10.06
N HIS A 153 22.13 -3.83 10.59
CA HIS A 153 22.77 -4.15 11.86
C HIS A 153 24.30 -4.04 11.77
N ALA A 154 24.90 -4.49 10.67
CA ALA A 154 26.34 -4.38 10.43
C ALA A 154 26.79 -2.92 10.35
N HIS A 155 25.99 -2.06 9.71
CA HIS A 155 26.31 -0.65 9.54
C HIS A 155 26.16 0.17 10.83
N HIS A 156 25.10 -0.07 11.61
CA HIS A 156 24.79 0.74 12.81
C HIS A 156 25.21 0.10 14.14
N GLY A 157 25.67 -1.15 14.12
CA GLY A 157 25.96 -1.94 15.33
C GLY A 157 24.74 -2.29 16.19
N THR A 158 23.56 -1.77 15.84
CA THR A 158 22.28 -1.99 16.53
C THR A 158 21.16 -2.01 15.50
N ILE A 159 20.01 -2.59 15.86
CA ILE A 159 18.81 -2.58 15.01
C ILE A 159 17.57 -2.31 15.85
N ASN A 160 16.68 -1.45 15.37
CA ASN A 160 15.41 -1.18 16.03
C ASN A 160 14.35 -0.79 15.00
N ALA A 161 13.09 -0.74 15.42
CA ALA A 161 11.97 -0.43 14.53
C ALA A 161 12.12 0.94 13.85
N ARG A 162 12.75 1.92 14.50
CA ARG A 162 12.98 3.27 13.94
C ARG A 162 14.02 3.24 12.82
N LEU A 163 15.13 2.52 13.01
CA LEU A 163 16.13 2.29 11.95
C LEU A 163 15.51 1.54 10.77
N CYS A 164 14.69 0.53 11.04
CA CYS A 164 13.99 -0.20 9.98
C CYS A 164 12.99 0.69 9.21
N GLN A 165 12.28 1.58 9.91
CA GLN A 165 11.33 2.53 9.28
C GLN A 165 11.99 3.55 8.34
N HIS A 166 13.24 3.92 8.61
CA HIS A 166 14.00 4.86 7.77
C HIS A 166 14.84 4.18 6.68
N SER A 167 14.78 2.84 6.58
CA SER A 167 15.54 2.05 5.62
C SER A 167 14.68 1.65 4.41
N SER A 168 15.31 1.01 3.43
CA SER A 168 14.65 0.44 2.24
C SER A 168 13.81 -0.81 2.53
N LEU A 169 13.60 -1.17 3.80
CA LEU A 169 12.82 -2.33 4.21
C LEU A 169 11.32 -2.12 3.96
N PRO A 170 10.57 -3.22 3.71
CA PRO A 170 9.12 -3.14 3.60
C PRO A 170 8.49 -2.71 4.92
N GLY A 171 7.32 -2.08 4.83
CA GLY A 171 6.63 -1.51 5.99
C GLY A 171 6.24 -2.54 7.07
N ARG A 172 5.86 -2.04 8.25
CA ARG A 172 5.53 -2.87 9.43
C ARG A 172 4.48 -3.95 9.15
N THR A 173 3.46 -3.63 8.37
CA THR A 173 2.38 -4.56 7.99
C THR A 173 2.91 -5.71 7.16
N THR A 174 3.78 -5.43 6.18
CA THR A 174 4.41 -6.44 5.33
C THR A 174 5.37 -7.32 6.14
N ILE A 175 6.17 -6.75 7.03
CA ILE A 175 7.05 -7.52 7.94
C ILE A 175 6.21 -8.46 8.83
N HIS A 176 5.09 -7.97 9.36
CA HIS A 176 4.19 -8.78 10.16
C HIS A 176 3.53 -9.91 9.35
N ALA A 177 3.14 -9.65 8.10
CA ALA A 177 2.58 -10.68 7.22
C ALA A 177 3.61 -11.76 6.85
N LEU A 178 4.89 -11.39 6.67
CA LEU A 178 5.94 -12.32 6.24
C LEU A 178 6.62 -13.09 7.37
N PHE A 179 6.78 -12.45 8.53
CA PHE A 179 7.55 -13.01 9.64
C PHE A 179 6.76 -13.12 10.94
N GLY A 180 5.60 -12.46 11.06
CA GLY A 180 4.86 -12.34 12.32
C GLY A 180 5.25 -11.10 13.14
N GLY A 181 6.29 -10.36 12.72
CA GLY A 181 6.73 -9.13 13.38
C GLY A 181 8.23 -8.88 13.21
N TYR A 182 8.70 -7.74 13.72
CA TYR A 182 10.13 -7.39 13.68
C TYR A 182 10.99 -8.31 14.55
N VAL A 183 10.43 -8.80 15.67
CA VAL A 183 11.15 -9.69 16.59
C VAL A 183 11.48 -11.01 15.90
N GLU A 184 10.48 -11.57 15.22
CA GLU A 184 10.55 -12.81 14.46
C GLU A 184 11.46 -12.63 13.24
N ALA A 185 11.40 -11.47 12.57
CA ALA A 185 12.27 -11.14 11.46
C ALA A 185 13.75 -11.05 11.90
N TYR A 186 14.05 -10.41 13.04
CA TYR A 186 15.42 -10.34 13.57
C TYR A 186 15.95 -11.73 13.97
N ALA A 187 15.12 -12.56 14.59
CA ALA A 187 15.48 -13.93 14.93
C ALA A 187 15.77 -14.76 13.67
N ALA A 188 14.92 -14.64 12.65
CA ALA A 188 15.14 -15.30 11.35
C ALA A 188 16.40 -14.80 10.63
N ALA A 189 16.80 -13.54 10.85
CA ALA A 189 18.03 -12.98 10.30
C ALA A 189 19.30 -13.41 11.08
N GLY A 190 19.15 -14.07 12.23
CA GLY A 190 20.26 -14.45 13.11
C GLY A 190 20.82 -13.26 13.92
N LEU A 191 20.06 -12.18 14.07
CA LEU A 191 20.52 -10.96 14.73
C LEU A 191 20.38 -11.05 16.26
N PRO A 192 21.32 -10.46 17.02
CA PRO A 192 21.28 -10.51 18.47
C PRO A 192 20.06 -9.76 19.01
N VAL A 193 19.52 -10.26 20.13
CA VAL A 193 18.40 -9.62 20.83
C VAL A 193 18.77 -8.18 21.19
N GLN A 194 18.10 -7.22 20.58
CA GLN A 194 18.35 -5.82 20.84
C GLN A 194 17.71 -5.44 22.18
N LYS A 195 18.55 -5.07 23.16
CA LYS A 195 18.11 -4.57 24.46
C LYS A 195 17.47 -3.19 24.25
N THR A 196 16.14 -3.14 24.12
CA THR A 196 15.43 -1.86 24.22
C THR A 196 15.30 -1.49 25.70
N ALA A 197 15.33 -0.19 26.04
CA ALA A 197 15.16 0.31 27.41
C ALA A 197 13.88 -0.21 28.11
N SER A 198 12.88 -0.67 27.34
CA SER A 198 11.61 -1.20 27.84
C SER A 198 11.60 -2.73 28.08
N GLY A 199 12.67 -3.49 27.83
CA GLY A 199 12.84 -4.89 28.26
C GLY A 199 11.92 -5.96 27.62
N ALA A 200 10.74 -5.58 27.10
CA ALA A 200 9.70 -6.50 26.65
C ALA A 200 9.96 -7.15 25.28
N LEU A 201 10.72 -6.49 24.38
CA LEU A 201 11.21 -7.17 23.16
C LEU A 201 12.28 -8.19 23.51
N GLY A 202 13.18 -7.89 24.45
CA GLY A 202 14.32 -8.73 24.76
C GLY A 202 13.94 -10.15 25.25
N ILE A 203 12.96 -10.22 26.14
CA ILE A 203 12.48 -11.49 26.70
C ILE A 203 11.73 -12.34 25.65
N ARG A 204 10.90 -11.71 24.82
CA ARG A 204 10.15 -12.39 23.76
C ARG A 204 11.06 -12.89 22.63
N SER A 205 12.00 -12.04 22.19
CA SER A 205 13.01 -12.41 21.20
C SER A 205 13.90 -13.56 21.66
N ARG A 206 14.34 -13.57 22.94
CA ARG A 206 15.17 -14.67 23.48
C ARG A 206 14.41 -16.00 23.51
N ARG A 207 13.15 -16.00 23.96
CA ARG A 207 12.31 -17.20 23.94
C ARG A 207 12.08 -17.71 22.52
N MET A 208 11.85 -16.81 21.56
CA MET A 208 11.66 -17.18 20.16
C MET A 208 12.93 -17.73 19.50
N MET A 209 14.09 -17.09 19.70
CA MET A 209 15.35 -17.62 19.19
C MET A 209 15.69 -18.98 19.80
N MET A 210 15.45 -19.16 21.10
CA MET A 210 15.64 -20.46 21.73
C MET A 210 14.71 -21.51 21.11
N LYS A 211 13.43 -21.18 20.89
CA LYS A 211 12.47 -22.07 20.23
C LYS A 211 12.91 -22.43 18.80
N TRP A 212 13.33 -21.44 18.01
CA TRP A 212 13.81 -21.65 16.64
C TRP A 212 15.09 -22.51 16.61
N LEU A 213 16.06 -22.24 17.49
CA LEU A 213 17.27 -23.05 17.61
C LEU A 213 16.94 -24.49 18.02
N ILE A 214 15.99 -24.69 18.93
CA ILE A 214 15.51 -26.03 19.30
C ILE A 214 14.87 -26.72 18.10
N GLU A 215 14.02 -26.03 17.32
CA GLU A 215 13.40 -26.58 16.11
C GLU A 215 14.45 -26.93 15.04
N GLN A 216 15.47 -26.10 14.85
CA GLN A 216 16.59 -26.37 13.93
C GLN A 216 17.44 -27.55 14.38
N CYS A 217 17.79 -27.61 15.68
CA CYS A 217 18.50 -28.75 16.26
C CYS A 217 17.67 -30.03 16.16
N ALA A 218 16.35 -29.96 16.39
CA ALA A 218 15.44 -31.08 16.26
C ALA A 218 15.28 -31.53 14.79
N ALA A 219 15.23 -30.61 13.84
CA ALA A 219 15.23 -30.93 12.40
C ALA A 219 16.55 -31.59 11.97
N LYS A 220 17.69 -31.09 12.48
CA LYS A 220 19.02 -31.66 12.23
C LYS A 220 19.18 -33.06 12.84
N ALA A 221 18.62 -33.29 14.03
CA ALA A 221 18.63 -34.60 14.68
C ALA A 221 17.81 -35.65 13.90
N ARG A 222 16.75 -35.25 13.18
CA ARG A 222 15.95 -36.14 12.34
C ARG A 222 16.65 -36.57 11.04
N LEU A 223 17.60 -35.78 10.53
CA LEU A 223 18.31 -36.06 9.27
C LEU A 223 19.54 -36.98 9.46
N GLY A 224 19.91 -37.31 10.71
CA GLY A 224 21.05 -38.16 11.03
C GLY A 224 22.43 -37.53 10.69
N PRO A 225 23.54 -38.09 11.21
CA PRO A 225 24.87 -37.47 11.16
C PRO A 225 25.47 -37.32 9.76
N ARG A 226 24.88 -37.92 8.72
CA ARG A 226 25.41 -37.92 7.33
C ARG A 226 24.61 -37.05 6.35
N GLY A 227 23.52 -36.40 6.76
CA GLY A 227 22.60 -35.67 5.87
C GLY A 227 22.81 -34.17 5.72
N TRP A 228 23.67 -33.54 6.53
CA TRP A 228 23.83 -32.08 6.55
C TRP A 228 25.10 -31.63 5.82
N ARG A 229 24.96 -30.95 4.68
CA ARG A 229 26.02 -30.07 4.12
C ARG A 229 25.66 -28.64 4.48
N SER A 230 26.56 -27.94 5.17
CA SER A 230 26.40 -26.53 5.51
C SER A 230 26.28 -25.69 4.23
N PRO A 231 25.28 -24.79 4.11
CA PRO A 231 25.25 -23.80 3.05
C PRO A 231 26.00 -22.55 3.51
N MET A 232 27.29 -22.66 3.80
CA MET A 232 28.17 -21.52 4.08
C MET A 232 29.52 -21.77 3.39
N PRO A 233 30.01 -20.87 2.51
CA PRO A 233 31.34 -20.97 1.92
C PRO A 233 32.42 -20.57 2.95
N GLY A 234 33.61 -21.15 2.76
CA GLY A 234 34.69 -21.22 3.73
C GLY A 234 35.16 -19.89 4.32
N MET A 235 35.30 -19.89 5.65
CA MET A 235 36.33 -19.09 6.32
C MET A 235 37.53 -20.01 6.50
N SER A 236 38.52 -19.81 5.61
CA SER A 236 39.87 -20.35 5.77
C SER A 236 40.51 -19.74 7.01
N SER A 237 41.05 -20.60 7.85
CA SER A 237 41.81 -20.30 9.07
C SER A 237 43.15 -19.66 8.75
N CYS A 238 43.42 -18.50 9.35
CA CYS A 238 44.69 -18.07 9.94
C CYS A 238 44.39 -16.98 10.97
#